data_AF-A0A7J6FI38-F1
#
_entry.id   AF-A0A7J6FI38-F1
#
_cell.length_a   1.000
_cell.length_b   1.000
_cell.length_c   1.000
_cell.angle_alpha   90.00
_cell.angle_beta   90.00
_cell.angle_gamma   90.00
#
_symmetry.space_group_name_H-M   'P 1'
#
loop_
_entity.id
_entity.type
_entity.pdbx_description
1 polymer ?
#
loop_
_entity_poly.entity_id
_entity_poly.type
_entity_poly.pdbx_seq_one_letter_code
_entity_poly.pdbx_strand_id
1 'polypeptide(L)'
;MCGRARCTMRADDIPRACRRNDGPVRTLHIDRYRPSYNVSPGSNIPVIRREDGSDGGVVLQCMKWGLIPSFTKKTDKPDHYKMFNARSESISEKASFRRLIPKSRCLVSVEGFYEWKKDGSKKQPYYIHLKDGQPLVFAALYDSWENSEGEIIYTFTIITTSSSPALQWLHDRMPVIFGDKEASDAWLDGSSSKVDTLLKPYENPDLIWYPVTPAMGKPSFDGPECIKETKLKTDGNVPISKFFSTKGAKKEVALNSDEKVVKLDSAKCLKEEDPGSKVKTEPFSSTEKEEHDSKSSVMAFSHGVAENCQMKREHEEELSADSKVTSDDTNKLLASPGRKKPKLKSAGDHKQPSVLSFFAKK
;
A
#
# COMPACT_ATOMS: atom_id res chain seq x y z
N MET A 1 -8.38 -7.79 -3.07
CA MET A 1 -7.50 -7.29 -1.99
C MET A 1 -6.36 -6.56 -2.67
N CYS A 2 -6.17 -5.27 -2.37
CA CYS A 2 -5.14 -4.43 -2.98
C CYS A 2 -3.75 -5.09 -2.90
N GLY A 3 -3.30 -5.65 -4.02
CA GLY A 3 -2.04 -6.38 -4.16
C GLY A 3 -1.24 -5.92 -5.38
N ARG A 4 -1.55 -4.71 -5.86
CA ARG A 4 -0.84 -4.04 -6.93
C ARG A 4 -1.05 -2.53 -6.89
N ALA A 5 0.00 -1.75 -7.16
CA ALA A 5 -0.08 -0.29 -7.19
C ALA A 5 0.80 0.33 -8.28
N ARG A 6 0.49 1.58 -8.64
CA ARG A 6 1.34 2.44 -9.47
C ARG A 6 2.08 3.43 -8.57
N CYS A 7 3.39 3.33 -8.53
CA CYS A 7 4.27 4.26 -7.81
C CYS A 7 5.39 4.65 -8.75
N THR A 8 5.12 5.62 -9.64
CA THR A 8 6.07 6.17 -10.62
C THR A 8 6.59 7.56 -10.24
N MET A 9 6.05 8.16 -9.18
CA MET A 9 6.53 9.39 -8.56
C MET A 9 8.02 9.33 -8.20
N ARG A 10 8.69 10.49 -8.22
CA ARG A 10 10.02 10.64 -7.63
C ARG A 10 9.92 10.52 -6.10
N ALA A 11 11.02 10.09 -5.46
CA ALA A 11 11.10 10.06 -4.00
C ALA A 11 10.78 11.43 -3.37
N ASP A 12 11.33 12.48 -3.97
CA ASP A 12 11.23 13.88 -3.52
C ASP A 12 9.79 14.41 -3.48
N ASP A 13 8.87 13.83 -4.25
CA ASP A 13 7.46 14.25 -4.33
C ASP A 13 6.56 13.51 -3.33
N ILE A 14 7.01 12.39 -2.76
CA ILE A 14 6.21 11.56 -1.84
C ILE A 14 5.90 12.28 -0.50
N PRO A 15 6.80 13.09 0.12
CA PRO A 15 6.41 13.95 1.24
C PRO A 15 5.25 14.90 0.90
N ARG A 16 5.30 15.53 -0.28
CA ARG A 16 4.28 16.46 -0.79
C ARG A 16 2.94 15.74 -1.00
N ALA A 17 2.97 14.56 -1.60
CA ALA A 17 1.82 13.67 -1.79
C ALA A 17 1.17 13.26 -0.45
N CYS A 18 2.00 12.93 0.54
CA CYS A 18 1.58 12.69 1.92
C CYS A 18 1.21 13.98 2.69
N ARG A 19 1.12 15.16 2.04
CA ARG A 19 0.81 16.46 2.66
C ARG A 19 1.77 16.83 3.80
N ARG A 20 3.07 16.67 3.58
CA ARG A 20 4.18 17.11 4.44
C ARG A 20 5.06 18.06 3.63
N ASN A 21 4.82 19.35 3.83
CA ASN A 21 5.42 20.45 3.06
C ASN A 21 6.32 21.35 3.93
N ASP A 22 6.50 20.96 5.19
CA ASP A 22 6.97 21.79 6.30
C ASP A 22 8.51 21.95 6.34
N GLY A 23 9.21 21.37 5.35
CA GLY A 23 10.66 21.42 5.20
C GLY A 23 11.22 20.24 4.41
N PRO A 24 12.55 20.13 4.27
CA PRO A 24 13.20 18.96 3.69
C PRO A 24 13.04 17.74 4.61
N VAL A 25 12.48 16.65 4.08
CA VAL A 25 12.31 15.38 4.82
C VAL A 25 13.54 14.50 4.67
N ARG A 26 14.09 14.02 5.79
CA ARG A 26 15.28 13.15 5.79
C ARG A 26 14.94 11.79 5.16
N THR A 27 15.79 11.35 4.23
CA THR A 27 15.62 10.10 3.48
C THR A 27 16.40 8.93 4.07
N LEU A 28 15.84 7.72 4.02
CA LEU A 28 16.47 6.47 4.48
C LEU A 28 16.33 5.36 3.42
N HIS A 29 17.46 4.72 3.08
CA HIS A 29 17.55 3.60 2.11
C HIS A 29 16.90 3.86 0.74
N ILE A 30 16.80 5.14 0.32
CA ILE A 30 16.06 5.53 -0.88
C ILE A 30 16.73 5.04 -2.19
N ASP A 31 18.01 4.67 -2.12
CA ASP A 31 18.77 3.92 -3.12
C ASP A 31 18.11 2.59 -3.54
N ARG A 32 17.23 2.04 -2.71
CA ARG A 32 16.49 0.78 -2.94
C ARG A 32 15.19 0.95 -3.73
N TYR A 33 14.70 2.17 -3.92
CA TYR A 33 13.43 2.47 -4.61
C TYR A 33 13.60 2.41 -6.14
N ARG A 34 12.70 1.71 -6.83
CA ARG A 34 12.60 1.73 -8.29
C ARG A 34 11.16 2.11 -8.67
N PRO A 35 10.93 3.31 -9.26
CA PRO A 35 9.61 3.72 -9.74
C PRO A 35 9.06 2.72 -10.76
N SER A 36 7.77 2.38 -10.64
CA SER A 36 7.14 1.30 -11.42
C SER A 36 5.60 1.50 -11.51
N TYR A 37 5.04 1.16 -12.67
CA TYR A 37 3.61 1.21 -12.94
C TYR A 37 2.86 0.00 -12.36
N ASN A 38 3.54 -1.11 -12.09
CA ASN A 38 2.96 -2.41 -11.73
C ASN A 38 3.59 -3.02 -10.45
N VAL A 39 3.77 -2.21 -9.42
CA VAL A 39 4.40 -2.58 -8.13
C VAL A 39 3.62 -3.68 -7.42
N SER A 40 4.31 -4.67 -6.84
CA SER A 40 3.71 -5.84 -6.17
C SER A 40 4.37 -6.14 -4.81
N PRO A 41 3.80 -7.03 -3.98
CA PRO A 41 4.49 -7.52 -2.78
C PRO A 41 5.89 -8.07 -3.08
N GLY A 42 6.86 -7.74 -2.24
CA GLY A 42 8.29 -7.96 -2.45
C GLY A 42 9.05 -6.76 -3.04
N SER A 43 8.36 -5.79 -3.66
CA SER A 43 8.96 -4.54 -4.13
C SER A 43 9.30 -3.59 -2.96
N ASN A 44 10.31 -2.73 -3.14
CA ASN A 44 10.61 -1.65 -2.19
C ASN A 44 9.86 -0.37 -2.59
N ILE A 45 9.12 0.23 -1.65
CA ILE A 45 8.36 1.48 -1.83
C ILE A 45 8.79 2.48 -0.74
N PRO A 46 8.90 3.79 -1.03
CA PRO A 46 9.12 4.81 0.00
C PRO A 46 7.85 5.01 0.84
N VAL A 47 8.00 5.05 2.16
CA VAL A 47 6.91 5.32 3.12
C VAL A 47 7.28 6.52 3.99
N ILE A 48 6.28 7.31 4.38
CA ILE A 48 6.45 8.36 5.39
C ILE A 48 6.13 7.78 6.77
N ARG A 49 6.99 8.02 7.75
CA ARG A 49 6.75 7.66 9.16
C ARG A 49 7.28 8.72 10.11
N ARG A 50 6.83 8.68 11.37
CA ARG A 50 7.46 9.45 12.46
C ARG A 50 8.93 9.05 12.61
N GLU A 51 9.78 10.03 12.90
CA GLU A 51 11.21 9.81 13.13
C GLU A 51 11.48 9.42 14.59
N ASP A 52 12.29 8.37 14.79
CA ASP A 52 12.55 7.79 16.10
C ASP A 52 13.32 8.77 16.99
N GLY A 53 12.75 9.14 18.15
CA GLY A 53 13.37 10.09 19.08
C GLY A 53 13.26 11.57 18.68
N SER A 54 12.35 11.91 17.75
CA SER A 54 12.06 13.29 17.37
C SER A 54 10.77 13.82 18.01
N ASP A 55 10.74 15.11 18.33
CA ASP A 55 9.54 15.83 18.79
C ASP A 55 8.63 16.20 17.60
N GLY A 56 8.14 15.19 16.87
CA GLY A 56 7.23 15.37 15.74
C GLY A 56 7.91 15.51 14.37
N GLY A 57 9.13 14.98 14.20
CA GLY A 57 9.75 14.81 12.88
C GLY A 57 9.11 13.71 12.04
N VAL A 58 9.45 13.67 10.75
CA VAL A 58 9.13 12.56 9.83
C VAL A 58 10.33 12.21 8.95
N VAL A 59 10.42 10.93 8.55
CA VAL A 59 11.40 10.43 7.57
C VAL A 59 10.70 9.77 6.38
N LEU A 60 11.31 9.91 5.21
CA LEU A 60 10.97 9.15 4.00
C LEU A 60 11.88 7.92 3.93
N GLN A 61 11.35 6.74 4.29
CA GLN A 61 12.13 5.51 4.33
C GLN A 61 11.68 4.52 3.26
N CYS A 62 12.61 4.00 2.46
CA CYS A 62 12.30 2.90 1.56
C CYS A 62 12.19 1.58 2.34
N MET A 63 11.06 0.89 2.18
CA MET A 63 10.73 -0.35 2.88
C MET A 63 10.15 -1.38 1.91
N LYS A 64 10.23 -2.66 2.25
CA LYS A 64 9.71 -3.74 1.39
C LYS A 64 8.25 -4.05 1.68
N TRP A 65 7.40 -4.08 0.65
CA TRP A 65 5.98 -4.39 0.79
C TRP A 65 5.78 -5.89 1.08
N GLY A 66 5.15 -6.23 2.21
CA GLY A 66 5.05 -7.59 2.72
C GLY A 66 5.77 -7.73 4.05
N LEU A 67 5.03 -7.52 5.14
CA LEU A 67 5.57 -7.41 6.50
C LEU A 67 6.24 -8.71 6.98
N ILE A 68 7.43 -8.58 7.55
CA ILE A 68 8.11 -9.63 8.32
C ILE A 68 8.05 -9.22 9.79
N PRO A 69 7.36 -9.97 10.68
CA PRO A 69 7.39 -9.71 12.11
C PRO A 69 8.81 -9.87 12.67
N SER A 70 9.24 -8.95 13.53
CA SER A 70 10.58 -8.96 14.13
C SER A 70 10.91 -10.23 14.93
N PHE A 71 9.90 -10.99 15.35
CA PHE A 71 10.04 -12.29 16.02
C PHE A 71 10.13 -13.51 15.06
N THR A 72 10.12 -13.32 13.74
CA THR A 72 10.40 -14.37 12.76
C THR A 72 11.85 -14.87 12.92
N LYS A 73 12.10 -16.18 12.76
CA LYS A 73 13.47 -16.69 12.98
C LYS A 73 14.39 -16.16 11.90
N LYS A 74 15.59 -15.71 12.27
CA LYS A 74 16.61 -15.14 11.36
C LYS A 74 16.94 -16.03 10.14
N THR A 75 16.76 -17.34 10.29
CA THR A 75 16.98 -18.38 9.26
C THR A 75 15.81 -18.61 8.29
N ASP A 76 14.61 -18.12 8.61
CA ASP A 76 13.43 -18.37 7.78
C ASP A 76 13.50 -17.51 6.51
N LYS A 77 13.21 -18.12 5.34
CA LYS A 77 13.08 -17.37 4.08
C LYS A 77 11.71 -16.67 4.05
N PRO A 78 11.63 -15.34 4.15
CA PRO A 78 10.34 -14.67 4.33
C PRO A 78 9.55 -14.63 3.01
N ASP A 79 8.23 -14.77 3.11
CA ASP A 79 7.32 -14.68 1.97
C ASP A 79 6.44 -13.43 2.10
N HIS A 80 6.80 -12.42 1.34
CA HIS A 80 6.14 -11.12 1.32
C HIS A 80 4.65 -11.18 0.90
N TYR A 81 4.22 -12.24 0.21
CA TYR A 81 2.82 -12.43 -0.17
C TYR A 81 1.92 -12.93 0.98
N LYS A 82 2.49 -13.30 2.14
CA LYS A 82 1.69 -13.70 3.32
C LYS A 82 1.11 -12.52 4.10
N MET A 83 1.78 -11.37 4.09
CA MET A 83 1.49 -10.27 5.03
C MET A 83 1.57 -8.87 4.39
N PHE A 84 1.35 -8.77 3.07
CA PHE A 84 1.28 -7.49 2.35
C PHE A 84 0.07 -6.61 2.71
N ASN A 85 -0.99 -7.21 3.24
CA ASN A 85 -2.15 -6.51 3.80
C ASN A 85 -2.47 -6.96 5.24
N ALA A 86 -2.90 -6.00 6.06
CA ALA A 86 -3.60 -6.21 7.31
C ALA A 86 -5.10 -5.93 7.12
N ARG A 87 -5.95 -6.56 7.93
CA ARG A 87 -7.40 -6.27 7.99
C ARG A 87 -7.71 -5.45 9.23
N SER A 88 -8.31 -4.27 9.08
CA SER A 88 -8.66 -3.36 10.18
C SER A 88 -9.40 -4.08 11.31
N GLU A 89 -10.37 -4.93 10.98
CA GLU A 89 -11.24 -5.63 11.95
C GLU A 89 -10.50 -6.63 12.85
N SER A 90 -9.26 -7.00 12.51
CA SER A 90 -8.44 -7.95 13.28
C SER A 90 -7.02 -7.45 13.55
N ILE A 91 -6.77 -6.16 13.31
CA ILE A 91 -5.45 -5.54 13.45
C ILE A 91 -5.04 -5.46 14.93
N SER A 92 -6.01 -5.15 15.79
CA SER A 92 -5.88 -5.05 17.24
C SER A 92 -5.86 -6.40 17.96
N GLU A 93 -6.11 -7.51 17.24
CA GLU A 93 -6.08 -8.87 17.80
C GLU A 93 -4.73 -9.56 17.50
N LYS A 94 -4.34 -9.57 16.22
CA LYS A 94 -3.23 -10.39 15.72
C LYS A 94 -1.89 -9.87 16.21
N ALA A 95 -1.16 -10.68 16.99
CA ALA A 95 0.11 -10.31 17.61
C ALA A 95 1.14 -9.69 16.65
N SER A 96 1.18 -10.13 15.39
CA SER A 96 2.04 -9.57 14.34
C SER A 96 1.77 -8.09 14.04
N PHE A 97 0.53 -7.62 14.19
CA PHE A 97 0.09 -6.24 13.92
C PHE A 97 -0.18 -5.45 15.21
N ARG A 98 -0.86 -6.05 16.22
CA ARG A 98 -1.30 -5.40 17.47
C ARG A 98 -0.20 -4.60 18.17
N ARG A 99 1.01 -5.17 18.25
CA ARG A 99 2.20 -4.54 18.88
C ARG A 99 2.76 -3.33 18.10
N LEU A 100 2.46 -3.24 16.80
CA LEU A 100 2.94 -2.17 15.92
C LEU A 100 2.04 -0.94 16.00
N ILE A 101 0.74 -1.14 16.24
CA ILE A 101 -0.27 -0.06 16.32
C ILE A 101 0.17 1.12 17.19
N PRO A 102 0.82 0.99 18.37
CA PRO A 102 1.19 2.15 19.17
C PRO A 102 2.33 3.00 18.56
N LYS A 103 3.28 2.40 17.83
CA LYS A 103 4.55 3.06 17.45
C LYS A 103 4.89 2.99 15.96
N SER A 104 4.72 1.84 15.33
CA SER A 104 5.23 1.56 13.98
C SER A 104 4.18 1.78 12.90
N ARG A 105 3.58 2.97 12.88
CA ARG A 105 2.57 3.38 11.88
C ARG A 105 3.23 4.25 10.80
N CYS A 106 2.81 4.08 9.55
CA CYS A 106 3.34 4.81 8.40
C CYS A 106 2.24 5.10 7.36
N LEU A 107 2.60 5.96 6.41
CA LEU A 107 1.81 6.32 5.24
C LEU A 107 2.51 5.81 3.97
N VAL A 108 1.76 5.17 3.08
CA VAL A 108 2.23 4.72 1.76
C VAL A 108 1.51 5.54 0.70
N SER A 109 2.23 6.22 -0.19
CA SER A 109 1.59 7.00 -1.26
C SER A 109 1.84 6.41 -2.64
N VAL A 110 0.77 6.35 -3.44
CA VAL A 110 0.73 5.76 -4.79
C VAL A 110 -0.22 6.56 -5.68
N GLU A 111 0.04 6.61 -6.98
CA GLU A 111 -0.81 7.37 -7.92
C GLU A 111 -2.13 6.65 -8.24
N GLY A 112 -2.22 5.37 -7.84
CA GLY A 112 -3.41 4.53 -7.95
C GLY A 112 -3.09 3.09 -7.59
N PHE A 113 -4.14 2.28 -7.41
CA PHE A 113 -4.03 0.84 -7.20
C PHE A 113 -4.80 0.06 -8.25
N TYR A 114 -4.56 -1.24 -8.34
CA TYR A 114 -5.30 -2.13 -9.23
C TYR A 114 -6.02 -3.22 -8.44
N GLU A 115 -7.24 -3.51 -8.87
CA GLU A 115 -8.08 -4.58 -8.30
C GLU A 115 -8.79 -5.35 -9.42
N TRP A 116 -9.04 -6.64 -9.20
CA TRP A 116 -9.57 -7.53 -10.24
C TRP A 116 -11.02 -7.96 -9.95
N LYS A 117 -11.96 -7.45 -10.76
CA LYS A 117 -13.32 -8.01 -10.79
C LYS A 117 -13.22 -9.47 -11.24
N LYS A 118 -13.75 -10.37 -10.42
CA LYS A 118 -13.91 -11.79 -10.78
C LYS A 118 -15.21 -11.94 -11.57
N ASP A 119 -15.16 -12.70 -12.65
CA ASP A 119 -16.32 -12.98 -13.50
C ASP A 119 -16.27 -14.44 -13.96
N GLY A 120 -16.85 -15.33 -13.15
CA GLY A 120 -16.57 -16.76 -13.21
C GLY A 120 -15.07 -17.05 -13.10
N SER A 121 -14.49 -17.64 -14.15
CA SER A 121 -13.05 -17.91 -14.27
C SER A 121 -12.25 -16.72 -14.82
N LYS A 122 -12.89 -15.73 -15.46
CA LYS A 122 -12.23 -14.52 -15.98
C LYS A 122 -11.92 -13.56 -14.82
N LYS A 123 -10.88 -12.73 -14.99
CA LYS A 123 -10.54 -11.63 -14.08
C LYS A 123 -10.26 -10.37 -14.89
N GLN A 124 -11.05 -9.32 -14.67
CA GLN A 124 -10.87 -8.02 -15.33
C GLN A 124 -10.23 -7.04 -14.34
N PRO A 125 -8.98 -6.57 -14.59
CA PRO A 125 -8.39 -5.52 -13.77
C PRO A 125 -9.04 -4.17 -14.03
N TYR A 126 -9.14 -3.39 -12.97
CA TYR A 126 -9.44 -1.96 -12.98
C TYR A 126 -8.29 -1.21 -12.34
N TYR A 127 -8.01 0.00 -12.81
CA TYR A 127 -7.17 0.99 -12.12
C TYR A 127 -8.08 1.91 -11.32
N ILE A 128 -7.67 2.30 -10.10
CA ILE A 128 -8.44 3.10 -9.16
C ILE A 128 -7.55 4.23 -8.62
N HIS A 129 -8.00 5.49 -8.73
CA HIS A 129 -7.24 6.70 -8.38
C HIS A 129 -8.14 7.91 -8.08
N LEU A 130 -7.57 9.04 -7.61
CA LEU A 130 -8.32 10.28 -7.45
C LEU A 130 -8.52 11.00 -8.80
N LYS A 131 -9.71 11.55 -9.00
CA LYS A 131 -10.17 12.23 -10.22
C LYS A 131 -9.34 13.45 -10.63
N ASP A 132 -8.73 14.13 -9.67
CA ASP A 132 -7.84 15.28 -9.87
C ASP A 132 -6.39 14.88 -10.20
N GLY A 133 -6.08 13.58 -10.19
CA GLY A 133 -4.74 13.04 -10.41
C GLY A 133 -3.82 13.12 -9.19
N GLN A 134 -4.32 13.53 -8.01
CA GLN A 134 -3.51 13.51 -6.79
C GLN A 134 -3.23 12.07 -6.34
N PRO A 135 -2.06 11.82 -5.72
CA PRO A 135 -1.75 10.50 -5.18
C PRO A 135 -2.66 10.11 -4.02
N LEU A 136 -3.01 8.82 -3.97
CA LEU A 136 -3.64 8.21 -2.81
C LEU A 136 -2.63 8.14 -1.66
N VAL A 137 -3.12 8.24 -0.43
CA VAL A 137 -2.33 8.08 0.81
C VAL A 137 -2.98 6.98 1.65
N PHE A 138 -2.29 5.85 1.81
CA PHE A 138 -2.80 4.68 2.52
C PHE A 138 -2.28 4.58 3.95
N ALA A 139 -3.13 4.12 4.86
CA ALA A 139 -2.72 3.71 6.21
C ALA A 139 -1.92 2.39 6.15
N ALA A 140 -0.77 2.36 6.82
CA ALA A 140 0.12 1.19 6.86
C ALA A 140 0.79 0.99 8.24
N LEU A 141 1.22 -0.24 8.49
CA LEU A 141 2.11 -0.58 9.62
C LEU A 141 3.46 -1.06 9.07
N TYR A 142 4.55 -0.73 9.75
CA TYR A 142 5.89 -1.22 9.43
C TYR A 142 6.54 -2.00 10.58
N ASP A 143 7.57 -2.76 10.26
CA ASP A 143 8.42 -3.45 11.24
C ASP A 143 9.83 -3.66 10.68
N SER A 144 10.78 -3.94 11.58
CA SER A 144 12.18 -4.23 11.26
C SER A 144 12.55 -5.64 11.72
N TRP A 145 13.02 -6.46 10.78
CA TRP A 145 13.48 -7.83 11.05
C TRP A 145 14.93 -8.00 10.65
N GLU A 146 15.73 -8.66 11.48
CA GLU A 146 17.15 -8.93 11.22
C GLU A 146 17.32 -10.34 10.64
N ASN A 147 17.98 -10.45 9.48
CA ASN A 147 18.20 -11.74 8.82
C ASN A 147 19.39 -12.52 9.46
N SER A 148 19.70 -13.72 8.96
CA SER A 148 20.82 -14.55 9.43
C SER A 148 22.22 -13.97 9.16
N GLU A 149 22.32 -12.90 8.38
CA GLU A 149 23.57 -12.22 7.98
C GLU A 149 23.77 -10.89 8.76
N GLY A 150 22.79 -10.49 9.58
CA GLY A 150 22.80 -9.23 10.34
C GLY A 150 22.20 -8.03 9.59
N GLU A 151 21.63 -8.21 8.39
CA GLU A 151 20.90 -7.12 7.70
C GLU A 151 19.56 -6.86 8.39
N ILE A 152 19.33 -5.60 8.80
CA ILE A 152 18.02 -5.12 9.24
C ILE A 152 17.16 -4.79 8.02
N ILE A 153 16.16 -5.63 7.75
CA ILE A 153 15.19 -5.47 6.67
C ILE A 153 13.93 -4.78 7.22
N TYR A 154 13.69 -3.55 6.76
CA TYR A 154 12.45 -2.82 7.03
C TYR A 154 11.36 -3.22 6.05
N THR A 155 10.18 -3.56 6.58
CA THR A 155 9.04 -4.07 5.81
C THR A 155 7.73 -3.45 6.26
N PHE A 156 6.71 -3.44 5.41
CA PHE A 156 5.40 -2.85 5.73
C PHE A 156 4.22 -3.66 5.19
N THR A 157 3.04 -3.38 5.75
CA THR A 157 1.73 -3.92 5.34
C THR A 157 0.73 -2.79 5.18
N ILE A 158 -0.09 -2.83 4.12
CA ILE A 158 -1.15 -1.85 3.89
C ILE A 158 -2.38 -2.29 4.68
N ILE A 159 -3.05 -1.36 5.36
CA ILE A 159 -4.29 -1.68 6.07
C ILE A 159 -5.45 -1.67 5.07
N THR A 160 -6.25 -2.73 5.11
CA THR A 160 -7.44 -2.90 4.29
C THR A 160 -8.68 -2.99 5.15
N THR A 161 -9.76 -2.38 4.68
CA THR A 161 -11.07 -2.31 5.32
C THR A 161 -12.13 -2.85 4.35
N SER A 162 -13.41 -2.89 4.73
CA SER A 162 -14.49 -3.22 3.79
C SER A 162 -14.52 -2.23 2.62
N SER A 163 -14.90 -2.67 1.42
CA SER A 163 -15.16 -1.72 0.33
C SER A 163 -16.33 -0.81 0.66
N SER A 164 -16.22 0.46 0.30
CA SER A 164 -17.35 1.38 0.24
C SER A 164 -18.37 0.92 -0.83
N PRO A 165 -19.64 1.36 -0.75
CA PRO A 165 -20.68 0.93 -1.70
C PRO A 165 -20.30 1.10 -3.17
N ALA A 166 -19.55 2.17 -3.47
CA ALA A 166 -19.03 2.50 -4.81
C ALA A 166 -18.09 1.43 -5.40
N LEU A 167 -17.39 0.65 -4.57
CA LEU A 167 -16.40 -0.36 -5.00
C LEU A 167 -16.81 -1.81 -4.68
N GLN A 168 -17.93 -2.04 -4.01
CA GLN A 168 -18.35 -3.36 -3.56
C GLN A 168 -18.61 -4.36 -4.71
N TRP A 169 -19.00 -3.87 -5.89
CA TRP A 169 -19.18 -4.67 -7.12
C TRP A 169 -17.85 -5.16 -7.74
N LEU A 170 -16.71 -4.55 -7.34
CA LEU A 170 -15.36 -4.86 -7.83
C LEU A 170 -14.64 -5.84 -6.89
N HIS A 171 -14.65 -5.57 -5.58
CA HIS A 171 -14.11 -6.46 -4.53
C HIS A 171 -14.76 -6.14 -3.17
N ASP A 172 -14.76 -7.08 -2.22
CA ASP A 172 -15.22 -6.87 -0.84
C ASP A 172 -14.28 -6.02 0.04
N ARG A 173 -13.06 -5.71 -0.42
CA ARG A 173 -12.01 -5.00 0.34
C ARG A 173 -11.39 -3.87 -0.47
N MET A 174 -11.11 -2.76 0.21
CA MET A 174 -10.28 -1.66 -0.28
C MET A 174 -9.16 -1.31 0.71
N PRO A 175 -8.07 -0.63 0.31
CA PRO A 175 -7.14 -0.04 1.27
C PRO A 175 -7.84 1.06 2.11
N VAL A 176 -7.38 1.29 3.33
CA VAL A 176 -7.74 2.50 4.09
C VAL A 176 -7.00 3.68 3.48
N ILE A 177 -7.74 4.70 3.04
CA ILE A 177 -7.23 5.87 2.33
C ILE A 177 -7.55 7.13 3.16
N PHE A 178 -6.59 8.04 3.31
CA PHE A 178 -6.81 9.34 3.96
C PHE A 178 -7.04 10.43 2.91
N GLY A 179 -8.20 11.10 2.98
CA GLY A 179 -8.60 12.18 2.07
C GLY A 179 -8.19 13.59 2.51
N ASP A 180 -7.76 13.72 3.76
CA ASP A 180 -7.43 14.97 4.43
C ASP A 180 -6.06 14.86 5.13
N LYS A 181 -5.49 15.99 5.57
CA LYS A 181 -4.17 15.99 6.24
C LYS A 181 -4.31 15.50 7.68
N GLU A 182 -5.43 15.83 8.29
CA GLU A 182 -5.79 15.71 9.69
C GLU A 182 -5.86 14.24 10.13
N ALA A 183 -6.49 13.37 9.34
CA ALA A 183 -6.51 11.92 9.52
C ALA A 183 -5.12 11.30 9.28
N SER A 184 -4.34 11.84 8.34
CA SER A 184 -2.96 11.38 8.09
C SER A 184 -2.01 11.71 9.25
N ASP A 185 -2.19 12.86 9.91
CA ASP A 185 -1.46 13.26 11.12
C ASP A 185 -1.94 12.47 12.34
N ALA A 186 -3.25 12.37 12.57
CA ALA A 186 -3.82 11.52 13.63
C ALA A 186 -3.37 10.06 13.51
N TRP A 187 -3.19 9.56 12.28
CA TRP A 187 -2.60 8.25 12.02
C TRP A 187 -1.11 8.16 12.35
N LEU A 188 -0.32 9.23 12.25
CA LEU A 188 1.10 9.24 12.64
C LEU A 188 1.32 9.52 14.14
N ASP A 189 0.42 10.23 14.82
CA ASP A 189 0.72 10.88 16.11
C ASP A 189 0.58 10.04 17.40
N GLY A 190 0.14 8.78 17.30
CA GLY A 190 0.36 7.79 18.36
C GLY A 190 -0.87 7.40 19.20
N SER A 191 -1.95 8.18 19.14
CA SER A 191 -3.11 8.01 20.03
C SER A 191 -3.91 6.73 19.72
N SER A 192 -3.60 5.65 20.43
CA SER A 192 -4.19 4.33 20.23
C SER A 192 -5.71 4.28 20.45
N SER A 193 -6.27 5.19 21.26
CA SER A 193 -7.69 5.28 21.59
C SER A 193 -8.61 5.74 20.44
N LYS A 194 -8.05 6.11 19.27
CA LYS A 194 -8.80 6.57 18.09
C LYS A 194 -8.60 5.72 16.84
N VAL A 195 -7.80 4.64 16.89
CA VAL A 195 -7.41 3.84 15.72
C VAL A 195 -8.61 3.38 14.88
N ASP A 196 -9.62 2.79 15.51
CA ASP A 196 -10.79 2.25 14.79
C ASP A 196 -11.67 3.35 14.17
N THR A 197 -11.54 4.60 14.62
CA THR A 197 -12.24 5.74 14.01
C THR A 197 -11.63 6.17 12.68
N LEU A 198 -10.33 5.88 12.47
CA LEU A 198 -9.55 6.23 11.27
C LEU A 198 -9.56 5.11 10.21
N LEU A 199 -9.71 3.83 10.59
CA LEU A 199 -9.55 2.68 9.69
C LEU A 199 -10.82 2.33 8.87
N LYS A 200 -11.52 3.36 8.40
CA LYS A 200 -12.81 3.28 7.69
C LYS A 200 -12.66 3.18 6.16
N PRO A 201 -13.70 2.72 5.44
CA PRO A 201 -13.77 2.80 3.98
C PRO A 201 -13.65 4.25 3.50
N TYR A 202 -13.15 4.44 2.29
CA TYR A 202 -13.13 5.73 1.63
C TYR A 202 -14.35 5.89 0.72
N GLU A 203 -15.17 6.91 0.98
CA GLU A 203 -16.52 7.05 0.41
C GLU A 203 -16.72 8.31 -0.44
N ASN A 204 -15.69 9.16 -0.59
CA ASN A 204 -15.78 10.36 -1.42
C ASN A 204 -15.93 10.00 -2.92
N PRO A 205 -16.72 10.77 -3.70
CA PRO A 205 -17.01 10.49 -5.11
C PRO A 205 -15.90 10.91 -6.09
N ASP A 206 -14.74 11.34 -5.58
CA ASP A 206 -13.52 11.64 -6.34
C ASP A 206 -12.64 10.41 -6.58
N LEU A 207 -12.83 9.31 -5.83
CA LEU A 207 -12.18 8.02 -6.10
C LEU A 207 -12.83 7.34 -7.30
N ILE A 208 -12.21 7.48 -8.47
CA ILE A 208 -12.72 6.95 -9.74
C ILE A 208 -11.93 5.71 -10.20
N TRP A 209 -12.51 4.97 -11.13
CA TRP A 209 -11.93 3.74 -11.67
C TRP A 209 -12.25 3.54 -13.15
N TYR A 210 -11.38 2.81 -13.86
CA TYR A 210 -11.65 2.35 -15.22
C TYR A 210 -10.98 0.99 -15.51
N PRO A 211 -11.54 0.19 -16.42
CA PRO A 211 -11.00 -1.11 -16.80
C PRO A 211 -9.67 -0.96 -17.56
N VAL A 212 -8.68 -1.79 -17.21
CA VAL A 212 -7.36 -1.81 -17.88
C VAL A 212 -7.05 -3.20 -18.47
N THR A 213 -5.92 -3.31 -19.18
CA THR A 213 -5.56 -4.55 -19.88
C THR A 213 -5.34 -5.74 -18.93
N PRO A 214 -5.88 -6.94 -19.24
CA PRO A 214 -5.55 -8.19 -18.53
C PRO A 214 -4.06 -8.53 -18.47
N ALA A 215 -3.22 -7.92 -19.33
CA ALA A 215 -1.77 -8.04 -19.27
C ALA A 215 -1.18 -7.61 -17.91
N MET A 216 -1.87 -6.74 -17.17
CA MET A 216 -1.58 -6.40 -15.77
C MET A 216 -1.39 -7.62 -14.86
N GLY A 217 -1.95 -8.79 -15.20
CA GLY A 217 -1.69 -10.02 -14.45
C GLY A 217 -0.21 -10.42 -14.33
N LYS A 218 0.65 -9.98 -15.26
CA LYS A 218 2.09 -10.30 -15.32
C LYS A 218 2.93 -9.23 -14.60
N PRO A 219 3.82 -9.58 -13.66
CA PRO A 219 4.71 -8.60 -13.03
C PRO A 219 5.71 -7.93 -13.98
N SER A 220 6.05 -8.56 -15.10
CA SER A 220 6.94 -8.01 -16.13
C SER A 220 6.25 -7.07 -17.14
N PHE A 221 4.96 -6.79 -16.96
CA PHE A 221 4.21 -5.83 -17.75
C PHE A 221 4.18 -4.50 -16.97
N ASP A 222 5.18 -3.65 -17.18
CA ASP A 222 5.46 -2.49 -16.31
C ASP A 222 5.81 -1.25 -17.13
N GLY A 223 4.78 -0.48 -17.53
CA GLY A 223 4.90 0.67 -18.41
C GLY A 223 3.63 1.54 -18.45
N PRO A 224 3.64 2.67 -19.19
CA PRO A 224 2.50 3.60 -19.25
C PRO A 224 1.21 2.97 -19.80
N GLU A 225 1.29 1.83 -20.49
CA GLU A 225 0.15 1.01 -20.89
C GLU A 225 -0.59 0.31 -19.73
N CYS A 226 0.00 0.21 -18.55
CA CYS A 226 -0.68 -0.30 -17.35
C CYS A 226 -1.93 0.51 -16.96
N ILE A 227 -1.90 1.82 -17.24
CA ILE A 227 -3.01 2.76 -16.97
C ILE A 227 -3.76 3.20 -18.23
N LYS A 228 -3.61 2.48 -19.36
CA LYS A 228 -4.44 2.75 -20.54
C LYS A 228 -5.79 2.07 -20.36
N GLU A 229 -6.86 2.88 -20.35
CA GLU A 229 -8.23 2.37 -20.33
C GLU A 229 -8.47 1.42 -21.52
N THR A 230 -9.11 0.29 -21.26
CA THR A 230 -9.49 -0.69 -22.26
C THR A 230 -11.00 -0.80 -22.34
N LYS A 231 -11.59 -0.51 -23.51
CA LYS A 231 -13.01 -0.75 -23.76
C LYS A 231 -13.33 -2.22 -23.47
N LEU A 232 -14.22 -2.44 -22.50
CA LEU A 232 -14.73 -3.79 -22.21
C LEU A 232 -15.39 -4.35 -23.46
N LYS A 233 -15.05 -5.59 -23.80
CA LYS A 233 -15.86 -6.36 -24.74
C LYS A 233 -17.15 -6.71 -24.03
N THR A 234 -18.24 -6.03 -24.38
CA THR A 234 -19.58 -6.56 -24.14
C THR A 234 -19.63 -7.93 -24.81
N ASP A 235 -19.72 -9.02 -24.02
CA ASP A 235 -19.91 -10.38 -24.55
C ASP A 235 -21.34 -10.46 -25.11
N GLY A 236 -21.51 -9.89 -26.30
CA GLY A 236 -22.79 -9.63 -26.93
C GLY A 236 -23.48 -10.92 -27.36
N ASN A 237 -24.36 -11.41 -26.48
CA ASN A 237 -25.42 -12.39 -26.73
C ASN A 237 -25.10 -13.40 -27.86
N VAL A 238 -24.08 -14.24 -27.65
CA VAL A 238 -23.76 -15.32 -28.59
C VAL A 238 -24.87 -16.38 -28.47
N PRO A 239 -25.73 -16.57 -29.48
CA PRO A 239 -26.85 -17.49 -29.35
C PRO A 239 -26.33 -18.92 -29.24
N ILE A 240 -26.96 -19.69 -28.36
CA ILE A 240 -26.62 -21.08 -28.02
C ILE A 240 -26.66 -22.01 -29.26
N SER A 241 -27.31 -21.58 -30.35
CA SER A 241 -27.29 -22.24 -31.66
C SER A 241 -25.89 -22.51 -32.22
N LYS A 242 -24.86 -21.73 -31.85
CA LYS A 242 -23.45 -22.00 -32.25
C LYS A 242 -22.78 -23.14 -31.48
N PHE A 243 -23.40 -23.67 -30.42
CA PHE A 243 -22.87 -24.79 -29.63
C PHE A 243 -23.52 -26.15 -29.93
N PHE A 244 -24.58 -26.19 -30.75
CA PHE A 244 -25.33 -27.42 -31.09
C PHE A 244 -25.17 -27.87 -32.56
N SER A 245 -24.06 -27.53 -33.21
CA SER A 245 -23.67 -28.15 -34.48
C SER A 245 -23.11 -29.57 -34.24
N THR A 246 -24.02 -30.52 -34.03
CA THR A 246 -23.73 -31.95 -33.81
C THR A 246 -22.91 -32.55 -34.95
N LYS A 247 -21.99 -33.48 -34.63
CA LYS A 247 -21.12 -34.17 -35.60
C LYS A 247 -21.91 -34.86 -36.71
N GLY A 248 -21.83 -34.31 -37.93
CA GLY A 248 -22.13 -35.05 -39.16
C GLY A 248 -21.07 -36.14 -39.43
N ALA A 249 -21.46 -37.22 -40.08
CA ALA A 249 -20.62 -38.42 -40.24
C ALA A 249 -19.37 -38.17 -41.10
N LYS A 250 -18.26 -38.86 -40.75
CA LYS A 250 -17.19 -39.15 -41.71
C LYS A 250 -17.74 -40.04 -42.82
N LYS A 251 -17.43 -39.71 -44.08
CA LYS A 251 -17.35 -40.71 -45.16
C LYS A 251 -16.21 -40.30 -46.10
N GLU A 252 -15.23 -41.18 -46.25
CA GLU A 252 -14.06 -40.96 -47.09
C GLU A 252 -14.34 -41.48 -48.50
N VAL A 253 -14.16 -40.61 -49.51
CA VAL A 253 -13.88 -40.99 -50.90
C VAL A 253 -12.90 -39.93 -51.41
N ALA A 254 -11.77 -40.37 -51.98
CA ALA A 254 -10.79 -39.49 -52.62
C ALA A 254 -10.88 -39.61 -54.13
N LEU A 255 -10.64 -38.51 -54.85
CA LEU A 255 -10.18 -38.48 -56.24
C LEU A 255 -9.63 -37.08 -56.57
N ASN A 256 -8.63 -37.00 -57.43
CA ASN A 256 -7.94 -35.77 -57.83
C ASN A 256 -8.49 -35.21 -59.15
N SER A 257 -8.38 -33.89 -59.34
CA SER A 257 -8.09 -33.27 -60.64
C SER A 257 -7.67 -31.80 -60.46
N ASP A 258 -6.60 -31.38 -61.13
CA ASP A 258 -6.21 -29.96 -61.27
C ASP A 258 -7.15 -29.20 -62.23
N GLU A 259 -7.28 -27.87 -62.08
CA GLU A 259 -6.89 -26.89 -63.14
C GLU A 259 -7.10 -25.40 -62.76
N LYS A 260 -5.98 -24.75 -62.41
CA LYS A 260 -5.41 -23.51 -62.98
C LYS A 260 -6.25 -22.54 -63.88
N VAL A 261 -6.28 -21.25 -63.46
CA VAL A 261 -6.41 -19.98 -64.29
C VAL A 261 -7.79 -19.82 -65.02
N VAL A 262 -8.32 -18.67 -65.50
CA VAL A 262 -7.85 -17.28 -65.80
C VAL A 262 -8.98 -16.24 -65.56
N LYS A 263 -8.62 -14.95 -65.37
CA LYS A 263 -9.30 -13.67 -65.76
C LYS A 263 -10.85 -13.58 -65.85
N LEU A 264 -11.48 -12.47 -65.49
CA LEU A 264 -11.31 -11.18 -66.20
C LEU A 264 -11.76 -9.92 -65.42
N ASP A 265 -11.18 -8.80 -65.83
CA ASP A 265 -11.40 -7.40 -65.47
C ASP A 265 -12.87 -6.93 -65.42
N SER A 266 -13.15 -5.82 -64.69
CA SER A 266 -13.59 -4.57 -65.34
C SER A 266 -13.83 -3.35 -64.42
N ALA A 267 -13.30 -2.20 -64.88
CA ALA A 267 -13.90 -0.85 -64.94
C ALA A 267 -14.35 -0.04 -63.69
N LYS A 268 -13.65 1.11 -63.52
CA LYS A 268 -14.15 2.48 -63.22
C LYS A 268 -14.75 2.76 -61.81
N CYS A 269 -14.41 3.85 -61.10
CA CYS A 269 -14.45 5.30 -61.42
C CYS A 269 -15.92 5.76 -61.59
N LEU A 270 -16.48 6.69 -60.81
CA LEU A 270 -16.07 8.08 -60.50
C LEU A 270 -15.84 8.27 -58.96
N LYS A 271 -15.09 9.25 -58.41
CA LYS A 271 -15.02 10.72 -58.58
C LYS A 271 -16.29 11.49 -58.15
N GLU A 272 -16.22 12.15 -56.99
CA GLU A 272 -16.67 13.54 -56.79
C GLU A 272 -16.00 14.12 -55.52
N GLU A 273 -16.07 15.44 -55.31
CA GLU A 273 -15.17 16.20 -54.42
C GLU A 273 -15.91 16.98 -53.31
N ASP A 274 -15.21 17.26 -52.22
CA ASP A 274 -15.56 18.23 -51.15
C ASP A 274 -15.46 19.67 -51.72
N PRO A 275 -16.29 20.67 -51.31
CA PRO A 275 -16.01 21.39 -50.07
C PRO A 275 -17.24 21.85 -49.25
N GLY A 276 -17.07 21.93 -47.92
CA GLY A 276 -18.06 22.50 -46.99
C GLY A 276 -18.16 24.04 -46.96
N SER A 277 -19.04 24.56 -46.09
CA SER A 277 -19.26 26.00 -45.89
C SER A 277 -19.39 26.40 -44.41
N LYS A 278 -19.16 27.68 -44.11
CA LYS A 278 -19.19 28.30 -42.78
C LYS A 278 -20.53 28.99 -42.52
N VAL A 279 -20.94 29.08 -41.25
CA VAL A 279 -21.93 30.07 -40.80
C VAL A 279 -21.37 30.83 -39.58
N LYS A 280 -21.56 32.15 -39.57
CA LYS A 280 -21.36 33.04 -38.41
C LYS A 280 -22.74 33.43 -37.85
N THR A 281 -22.78 33.92 -36.61
CA THR A 281 -23.18 35.31 -36.24
C THR A 281 -23.63 35.35 -34.76
N GLU A 282 -23.33 36.46 -34.07
CA GLU A 282 -23.70 36.75 -32.67
C GLU A 282 -24.98 37.65 -32.66
N PRO A 283 -25.30 38.47 -31.64
CA PRO A 283 -25.00 38.45 -30.20
C PRO A 283 -26.28 38.55 -29.34
N PHE A 284 -26.17 38.64 -28.00
CA PHE A 284 -26.63 39.83 -27.25
C PHE A 284 -26.23 39.78 -25.75
N SER A 285 -26.38 40.93 -25.08
CA SER A 285 -25.99 41.18 -23.68
C SER A 285 -27.16 41.71 -22.84
N SER A 286 -27.16 41.44 -21.53
CA SER A 286 -27.86 42.29 -20.55
C SER A 286 -27.22 42.24 -19.16
N THR A 287 -26.68 43.38 -18.75
CA THR A 287 -26.57 43.84 -17.34
C THR A 287 -27.99 43.94 -16.71
N GLU A 288 -28.24 43.99 -15.39
CA GLU A 288 -27.39 44.13 -14.18
C GLU A 288 -28.14 43.50 -12.93
N LYS A 289 -28.29 43.97 -11.67
CA LYS A 289 -27.89 45.17 -10.86
C LYS A 289 -28.05 44.91 -9.32
N GLU A 290 -27.48 45.84 -8.50
CA GLU A 290 -27.98 46.48 -7.24
C GLU A 290 -28.98 45.78 -6.25
N GLU A 291 -28.94 45.97 -4.91
CA GLU A 291 -27.98 46.64 -3.98
C GLU A 291 -28.32 46.37 -2.47
N HIS A 292 -27.48 46.87 -1.54
CA HIS A 292 -27.77 47.34 -0.15
C HIS A 292 -28.34 46.34 0.93
N ASP A 293 -28.05 46.46 2.25
CA ASP A 293 -27.01 47.20 3.00
C ASP A 293 -26.79 46.68 4.46
N SER A 294 -25.63 47.06 5.03
CA SER A 294 -25.36 47.58 6.38
C SER A 294 -25.70 46.82 7.69
N LYS A 295 -24.59 46.56 8.42
CA LYS A 295 -24.27 47.04 9.79
C LYS A 295 -24.86 46.38 11.05
N SER A 296 -23.95 45.67 11.73
CA SER A 296 -23.52 45.86 13.14
C SER A 296 -24.52 45.93 14.29
N SER A 297 -24.17 45.23 15.37
CA SER A 297 -23.87 45.90 16.64
C SER A 297 -22.75 45.19 17.39
N VAL A 298 -22.09 45.91 18.31
CA VAL A 298 -21.14 45.37 19.29
C VAL A 298 -21.64 45.82 20.65
N MET A 299 -21.70 44.91 21.63
CA MET A 299 -21.54 45.26 23.05
C MET A 299 -20.88 44.11 23.80
N ALA A 300 -20.01 44.49 24.73
CA ALA A 300 -19.49 43.63 25.79
C ALA A 300 -19.85 44.27 27.13
N PHE A 301 -20.11 43.45 28.15
CA PHE A 301 -20.08 43.88 29.55
C PHE A 301 -19.41 42.79 30.40
N SER A 302 -19.05 43.14 31.64
CA SER A 302 -18.03 42.43 32.43
C SER A 302 -18.40 42.33 33.92
N HIS A 303 -17.46 41.81 34.72
CA HIS A 303 -17.54 41.51 36.17
C HIS A 303 -18.26 40.16 36.48
N GLY A 304 -17.89 39.40 37.52
CA GLY A 304 -16.69 39.50 38.39
C GLY A 304 -16.87 38.85 39.78
N VAL A 305 -15.74 38.43 40.39
CA VAL A 305 -15.53 38.17 41.85
C VAL A 305 -16.08 36.87 42.49
N ALA A 306 -15.19 35.88 42.60
CA ALA A 306 -14.71 35.14 43.81
C ALA A 306 -15.63 34.43 44.87
N GLU A 307 -15.12 33.25 45.31
CA GLU A 307 -15.20 32.63 46.67
C GLU A 307 -16.57 32.12 47.21
N ASN A 308 -16.69 31.17 48.17
CA ASN A 308 -15.73 30.46 49.06
C ASN A 308 -16.27 29.06 49.55
N CYS A 309 -15.41 28.21 50.15
CA CYS A 309 -15.70 27.14 51.15
C CYS A 309 -16.60 25.92 50.74
N GLN A 310 -16.60 24.72 51.36
CA GLN A 310 -15.87 24.02 52.47
C GLN A 310 -15.63 22.54 52.04
N MET A 311 -14.70 21.68 52.52
CA MET A 311 -13.95 21.43 53.79
C MET A 311 -14.63 20.56 54.89
N LYS A 312 -14.44 19.22 54.82
CA LYS A 312 -14.28 18.17 55.89
C LYS A 312 -14.28 16.74 55.23
N ARG A 313 -13.56 15.66 55.62
CA ARG A 313 -13.11 15.06 56.92
C ARG A 313 -14.23 14.33 57.69
N GLU A 314 -14.09 13.17 58.34
CA GLU A 314 -13.09 12.05 58.48
C GLU A 314 -13.94 10.73 58.54
N HIS A 315 -13.50 9.45 58.49
CA HIS A 315 -12.69 8.55 59.38
C HIS A 315 -12.58 7.19 58.60
N GLU A 316 -11.60 6.28 58.70
CA GLU A 316 -11.18 5.39 59.82
C GLU A 316 -12.33 4.51 60.41
N GLU A 317 -12.18 3.25 60.84
CA GLU A 317 -11.03 2.31 61.05
C GLU A 317 -11.31 0.91 60.35
N GLU A 318 -10.68 -0.29 60.50
CA GLU A 318 -9.40 -0.88 60.99
C GLU A 318 -9.31 -2.39 60.54
N LEU A 319 -8.18 -3.09 60.81
CA LEU A 319 -7.94 -4.55 60.99
C LEU A 319 -7.88 -5.50 59.75
N SER A 320 -6.99 -6.51 59.68
CA SER A 320 -5.89 -6.92 60.61
C SER A 320 -4.72 -7.71 59.97
N ALA A 321 -3.54 -7.58 60.60
CA ALA A 321 -2.44 -8.56 60.84
C ALA A 321 -1.89 -9.45 59.68
N ASP A 322 -0.57 -9.60 59.46
CA ASP A 322 0.68 -9.16 60.14
C ASP A 322 1.81 -9.07 59.03
N SER A 323 3.15 -9.23 59.13
CA SER A 323 4.12 -9.69 60.16
C SER A 323 5.56 -9.20 59.91
N LYS A 324 6.58 -9.91 60.46
CA LYS A 324 8.02 -9.59 60.48
C LYS A 324 8.86 -10.79 59.98
N VAL A 325 10.05 -10.68 59.38
CA VAL A 325 11.22 -9.75 59.46
C VAL A 325 12.25 -10.08 60.57
N THR A 326 13.39 -10.62 60.13
CA THR A 326 14.77 -10.61 60.71
C THR A 326 15.73 -10.83 59.51
N SER A 327 16.84 -10.10 59.24
CA SER A 327 18.08 -9.87 60.02
C SER A 327 18.85 -11.17 60.37
N ASP A 328 20.17 -11.31 60.19
CA ASP A 328 21.18 -10.34 59.73
C ASP A 328 22.48 -10.99 59.17
N ASP A 329 23.32 -10.14 58.57
CA ASP A 329 24.80 -10.16 58.35
C ASP A 329 25.66 -11.46 58.41
N THR A 330 26.57 -11.67 57.43
CA THR A 330 28.04 -11.60 57.61
C THR A 330 28.89 -12.03 56.39
N ASN A 331 30.13 -11.51 56.32
CA ASN A 331 31.14 -11.72 55.27
C ASN A 331 32.02 -12.98 55.45
N LYS A 332 32.45 -13.62 54.34
CA LYS A 332 33.87 -14.04 54.18
C LYS A 332 34.32 -14.40 52.75
N LEU A 333 35.58 -14.05 52.46
CA LEU A 333 36.35 -14.43 51.26
C LEU A 333 37.10 -15.76 51.48
N LEU A 334 37.40 -16.53 50.41
CA LEU A 334 38.78 -16.76 49.91
C LEU A 334 38.94 -17.82 48.79
N ALA A 335 39.90 -17.54 47.91
CA ALA A 335 40.80 -18.45 47.17
C ALA A 335 40.29 -19.44 46.09
N SER A 336 40.98 -19.43 44.94
CA SER A 336 41.04 -20.51 43.93
C SER A 336 42.37 -21.28 44.05
N PRO A 337 42.44 -22.54 43.57
CA PRO A 337 43.35 -22.84 42.43
C PRO A 337 42.73 -23.89 41.45
N GLY A 338 43.31 -24.23 40.29
CA GLY A 338 44.52 -23.77 39.60
C GLY A 338 44.70 -24.47 38.24
N ARG A 339 45.56 -23.95 37.35
CA ARG A 339 45.76 -24.45 35.97
C ARG A 339 46.59 -25.76 35.89
N LYS A 340 46.24 -26.69 34.99
CA LYS A 340 47.21 -27.58 34.28
C LYS A 340 46.81 -27.89 32.82
N LYS A 341 47.83 -27.90 31.95
CA LYS A 341 47.92 -28.35 30.54
C LYS A 341 49.44 -28.55 30.25
N PRO A 342 49.88 -29.25 29.19
CA PRO A 342 49.23 -30.26 28.34
C PRO A 342 50.08 -31.56 28.24
N LYS A 343 49.71 -32.49 27.35
CA LYS A 343 50.63 -33.43 26.66
C LYS A 343 50.25 -33.55 25.16
N LEU A 344 51.11 -34.16 24.35
CA LEU A 344 51.20 -33.93 22.89
C LEU A 344 51.20 -35.25 22.09
N LYS A 345 51.00 -35.13 20.75
CA LYS A 345 51.09 -36.14 19.65
C LYS A 345 49.74 -36.86 19.35
N SER A 346 49.39 -37.17 18.09
CA SER A 346 50.11 -37.01 16.79
C SER A 346 49.19 -36.82 15.58
N ALA A 347 49.72 -36.17 14.54
CA ALA A 347 49.50 -36.38 13.10
C ALA A 347 48.07 -36.57 12.53
N GLY A 348 47.71 -35.67 11.60
CA GLY A 348 46.56 -35.80 10.69
C GLY A 348 46.57 -34.64 9.69
N ASP A 349 46.95 -34.92 8.45
CA ASP A 349 47.08 -33.92 7.37
C ASP A 349 45.71 -33.61 6.76
N HIS A 350 45.38 -32.34 6.51
CA HIS A 350 44.45 -31.91 5.47
C HIS A 350 44.54 -30.39 5.26
N LYS A 351 44.91 -29.96 4.05
CA LYS A 351 45.07 -28.55 3.65
C LYS A 351 43.74 -27.94 3.23
N GLN A 352 43.52 -26.67 3.59
CA GLN A 352 42.45 -25.86 2.99
C GLN A 352 42.84 -25.42 1.57
N PRO A 353 41.91 -25.42 0.59
CA PRO A 353 42.12 -24.80 -0.71
C PRO A 353 41.91 -23.28 -0.65
N SER A 354 42.79 -22.50 -1.29
CA SER A 354 42.70 -21.04 -1.38
C SER A 354 41.99 -20.56 -2.65
N VAL A 355 41.53 -19.30 -2.65
CA VAL A 355 40.54 -18.72 -3.59
C VAL A 355 41.14 -18.32 -4.95
N LEU A 356 42.05 -19.13 -5.52
CA LEU A 356 42.76 -18.83 -6.78
C LEU A 356 42.59 -19.86 -7.90
N SER A 357 41.74 -20.88 -7.72
CA SER A 357 41.52 -21.95 -8.72
C SER A 357 40.46 -21.66 -9.79
N PHE A 358 39.81 -20.49 -9.79
CA PHE A 358 38.60 -20.22 -10.60
C PHE A 358 38.81 -19.46 -11.92
N PHE A 359 40.05 -19.17 -12.33
CA PHE A 359 40.35 -18.38 -13.55
C PHE A 359 41.28 -19.10 -14.57
N ALA A 360 40.92 -20.32 -14.95
CA ALA A 360 41.43 -21.05 -16.13
C ALA A 360 40.49 -22.24 -16.43
N LYS A 361 40.05 -22.57 -17.64
CA LYS A 361 40.19 -22.03 -19.02
C LYS A 361 38.76 -21.96 -19.62
N LYS A 362 38.41 -21.05 -20.54
CA LYS A 362 38.69 -21.06 -21.99
C LYS A 362 38.40 -22.40 -22.66
#